data_AF-A0A962D9I5-F1
#
_entry.id   AF-A0A962D9I5-F1
#
_cell.length_a   1.000
_cell.length_b   1.000
_cell.length_c   1.000
_cell.angle_alpha   90.00
_cell.angle_beta   90.00
_cell.angle_gamma   90.00
#
_symmetry.space_group_name_H-M   'P 1'
#
loop_
_entity.id
_entity.type
_entity.pdbx_description
1 polymer ?
#
loop_
_entity_poly.entity_id
_entity_poly.type
_entity_poly.pdbx_seq_one_letter_code
_entity_poly.pdbx_strand_id
1 'polypeptide(L)'
;MVLTSPAGAETEKFNHFNTQFPLTGAHEDVSCESCHVKGVFKGTPTKCADCHKQGGPISAPGKPSNHIASSNACESCHDNTTFKNVTTVDHLQVMGTCSACHNNIIAPGKPVDHIDSSNNCSECHTSTSWTAARFDHSNIKGSCVDCHNGQKAIGKPGGHIASSSRCEDCHNTRSWRVGAFDHAGIKGTCASCHNGTGATGKPSGHVTTSAACDTCHTTSGWTVSSFDHSAVTGTCASCHNGTTAKGKPSGHVTTSAACDTCHTSASWSVSSFDH
;
A
#
# COMPACT_ATOMS: atom_id res chain seq x y z
N MET A 1 -85.09 -47.33 25.22
CA MET A 1 -83.80 -47.95 25.58
C MET A 1 -82.80 -46.82 25.72
N VAL A 2 -82.41 -46.51 26.95
CA VAL A 2 -81.56 -45.37 27.29
C VAL A 2 -80.11 -45.77 27.03
N LEU A 3 -79.40 -45.02 26.20
CA LEU A 3 -77.94 -45.03 26.16
C LEU A 3 -77.48 -43.59 26.27
N THR A 4 -77.01 -43.25 27.47
CA THR A 4 -76.32 -42.02 27.81
C THR A 4 -74.97 -41.95 27.10
N SER A 5 -74.77 -40.94 26.25
CA SER A 5 -73.43 -40.55 25.80
C SER A 5 -72.68 -39.87 26.95
N PRO A 6 -71.42 -40.21 27.25
CA PRO A 6 -70.66 -39.45 28.22
C PRO A 6 -70.28 -38.10 27.62
N ALA A 7 -70.52 -37.04 28.40
CA ALA A 7 -69.93 -35.74 28.19
C ALA A 7 -68.40 -35.80 28.41
N GLY A 8 -67.64 -35.03 27.64
CA GLY A 8 -66.24 -34.74 27.93
C GLY A 8 -65.23 -35.48 27.07
N ALA A 9 -65.04 -35.01 25.83
CA ALA A 9 -63.74 -35.01 25.20
C ALA A 9 -63.69 -33.76 24.32
N GLU A 10 -63.24 -32.64 24.91
CA GLU A 10 -62.71 -31.57 24.08
C GLU A 10 -61.57 -32.20 23.27
N THR A 11 -61.72 -32.24 21.95
CA THR A 11 -60.61 -32.58 21.08
C THR A 11 -59.50 -31.59 21.37
N GLU A 12 -58.41 -32.04 21.98
CA GLU A 12 -57.16 -31.28 22.12
C GLU A 12 -56.89 -30.57 20.80
N LYS A 13 -57.08 -29.25 20.77
CA LYS A 13 -56.85 -28.44 19.56
C LYS A 13 -55.38 -28.61 19.21
N PHE A 14 -55.12 -29.24 18.07
CA PHE A 14 -53.77 -29.42 17.56
C PHE A 14 -53.01 -28.09 17.57
N ASN A 15 -51.87 -28.05 18.26
CA ASN A 15 -51.09 -26.84 18.46
C ASN A 15 -49.78 -26.90 17.67
N HIS A 16 -49.65 -26.05 16.64
CA HIS A 16 -48.44 -25.94 15.83
C HIS A 16 -47.18 -25.56 16.64
N PHE A 17 -47.32 -24.85 17.77
CA PHE A 17 -46.21 -24.51 18.66
C PHE A 17 -45.54 -25.74 19.30
N ASN A 18 -46.21 -26.90 19.29
CA ASN A 18 -45.66 -28.18 19.77
C ASN A 18 -45.00 -28.99 18.64
N THR A 19 -44.88 -28.42 17.44
CA THR A 19 -44.25 -29.05 16.28
C THR A 19 -42.88 -28.44 15.99
N GLN A 20 -42.17 -29.00 15.00
CA GLN A 20 -40.91 -28.45 14.50
C GLN A 20 -41.11 -27.20 13.62
N PHE A 21 -42.34 -26.74 13.40
CA PHE A 21 -42.66 -25.54 12.63
C PHE A 21 -43.79 -24.73 13.30
N PRO A 22 -43.46 -23.86 14.28
CA PRO A 22 -44.43 -22.94 14.87
C PRO A 22 -44.89 -21.91 13.83
N LEU A 23 -46.21 -21.79 13.65
CA LEU A 23 -46.79 -20.75 12.79
C LEU A 23 -46.63 -19.41 13.49
N THR A 24 -45.71 -18.59 12.99
CA THR A 24 -45.38 -17.26 13.49
C THR A 24 -45.20 -16.29 12.34
N GLY A 25 -45.45 -15.00 12.60
CA GLY A 25 -45.29 -13.94 11.60
C GLY A 25 -46.20 -14.17 10.39
N ALA A 26 -45.64 -14.08 9.18
CA ALA A 26 -46.41 -14.23 7.94
C ALA A 26 -47.04 -15.62 7.74
N HIS A 27 -46.66 -16.63 8.53
CA HIS A 27 -47.22 -17.98 8.47
C HIS A 27 -48.45 -18.18 9.37
N GLU A 28 -48.80 -17.22 10.24
CA GLU A 28 -49.94 -17.34 11.16
C GLU A 28 -51.29 -17.40 10.43
N ASP A 29 -51.41 -16.68 9.32
CA ASP A 29 -52.66 -16.51 8.58
C ASP A 29 -52.78 -17.42 7.34
N VAL A 30 -51.85 -18.36 7.16
CA VAL A 30 -51.82 -19.26 5.98
C VAL A 30 -52.81 -20.42 6.18
N SER A 31 -53.62 -20.70 5.14
CA SER A 31 -54.59 -21.80 5.16
C SER A 31 -53.91 -23.17 5.29
N CYS A 32 -54.54 -24.09 6.03
CA CYS A 32 -54.01 -25.42 6.32
C CYS A 32 -53.64 -26.20 5.04
N GLU A 33 -54.47 -26.09 4.00
CA GLU A 33 -54.35 -26.82 2.74
C GLU A 33 -53.16 -26.34 1.89
N SER A 34 -52.63 -25.15 2.17
CA SER A 34 -51.45 -24.61 1.49
C SER A 34 -50.19 -25.42 1.82
N CYS A 35 -50.13 -26.00 3.03
CA CYS A 35 -49.01 -26.84 3.47
C CYS A 35 -49.39 -28.33 3.43
N HIS A 36 -50.60 -28.67 3.87
CA HIS A 36 -51.08 -30.05 3.98
C HIS A 36 -51.84 -30.49 2.73
N VAL A 37 -51.09 -30.56 1.63
CA VAL A 37 -51.61 -30.91 0.31
C VAL A 37 -52.29 -32.28 0.36
N LYS A 38 -53.53 -32.37 -0.13
CA LYS A 38 -54.38 -33.57 -0.07
C LYS A 38 -54.64 -34.09 1.37
N GLY A 39 -54.56 -33.22 2.37
CA GLY A 39 -54.78 -33.58 3.78
C GLY A 39 -53.63 -34.40 4.39
N VAL A 40 -52.43 -34.38 3.79
CA VAL A 40 -51.27 -35.07 4.34
C VAL A 40 -50.56 -34.16 5.34
N PHE A 41 -50.69 -34.48 6.63
CA PHE A 41 -50.11 -33.68 7.72
C PHE A 41 -48.68 -34.08 8.08
N LYS A 42 -48.38 -35.39 8.04
CA LYS A 42 -47.08 -35.95 8.40
C LYS A 42 -46.06 -35.76 7.28
N GLY A 43 -44.87 -35.28 7.62
CA GLY A 43 -43.77 -35.11 6.67
C GLY A 43 -43.82 -33.81 5.87
N THR A 44 -44.70 -32.87 6.26
CA THR A 44 -44.69 -31.50 5.73
C THR A 44 -43.31 -30.89 5.96
N PRO A 45 -42.64 -30.33 4.93
CA PRO A 45 -41.31 -29.76 5.08
C PRO A 45 -41.28 -28.59 6.05
N THR A 46 -40.16 -28.42 6.75
CA THR A 46 -39.96 -27.31 7.71
C THR A 46 -38.91 -26.29 7.24
N LYS A 47 -38.23 -26.54 6.14
CA LYS A 47 -37.22 -25.63 5.57
C LYS A 47 -37.88 -24.67 4.60
N CYS A 48 -37.51 -23.39 4.66
CA CYS A 48 -38.07 -22.34 3.81
C CYS A 48 -38.08 -22.73 2.32
N ALA A 49 -36.93 -23.19 1.81
CA ALA A 49 -36.75 -23.50 0.40
C ALA A 49 -37.51 -24.72 -0.10
N ASP A 50 -38.06 -25.57 0.79
CA ASP A 50 -38.83 -26.74 0.40
C ASP A 50 -40.31 -26.39 0.14
N CYS A 51 -40.79 -25.30 0.76
CA CYS A 51 -42.13 -24.75 0.53
C CYS A 51 -42.09 -23.58 -0.48
N HIS A 52 -41.09 -22.72 -0.40
CA HIS A 52 -40.91 -21.53 -1.25
C HIS A 52 -40.10 -21.84 -2.52
N LYS A 53 -40.53 -22.89 -3.24
CA LYS A 53 -39.89 -23.34 -4.48
C LYS A 53 -40.88 -23.33 -5.64
N GLN A 54 -40.48 -22.70 -6.73
CA GLN A 54 -41.27 -22.71 -7.96
C GLN A 54 -41.46 -24.13 -8.48
N GLY A 55 -42.71 -24.52 -8.73
CA GLY A 55 -43.07 -25.86 -9.22
C GLY A 55 -43.06 -26.97 -8.15
N GLY A 56 -42.97 -26.62 -6.87
CA GLY A 56 -43.12 -27.57 -5.76
C GLY A 56 -44.58 -28.01 -5.53
N PRO A 57 -44.79 -29.08 -4.71
CA PRO A 57 -46.13 -29.53 -4.32
C PRO A 57 -46.84 -28.50 -3.43
N ILE A 58 -46.06 -27.74 -2.64
CA ILE A 58 -46.51 -26.57 -1.88
C ILE A 58 -46.24 -25.35 -2.76
N SER A 59 -47.28 -24.57 -3.06
CA SER A 59 -47.18 -23.39 -3.91
C SER A 59 -47.00 -22.15 -3.04
N ALA A 60 -45.75 -21.78 -2.77
CA ALA A 60 -45.40 -20.52 -2.12
C ALA A 60 -44.38 -19.72 -2.96
N PRO A 61 -44.47 -18.38 -3.00
CA PRO A 61 -43.53 -17.55 -3.74
C PRO A 61 -42.09 -17.76 -3.26
N GLY A 62 -41.20 -18.14 -4.17
CA GLY A 62 -39.77 -18.24 -3.92
C GLY A 62 -39.04 -16.91 -4.14
N LYS A 63 -37.72 -17.00 -4.33
CA LYS A 63 -36.88 -15.85 -4.69
C LYS A 63 -37.38 -15.21 -6.00
N PRO A 64 -37.70 -13.90 -6.03
CA PRO A 64 -38.09 -13.22 -7.26
C PRO A 64 -36.90 -13.09 -8.23
N SER A 65 -37.18 -12.76 -9.48
CA SER A 65 -36.15 -12.64 -10.54
C SER A 65 -35.11 -11.56 -10.27
N ASN A 66 -35.46 -10.53 -9.50
CA ASN A 66 -34.56 -9.44 -9.06
C ASN A 66 -33.89 -9.71 -7.70
N HIS A 67 -33.99 -10.93 -7.18
CA HIS A 67 -33.32 -11.31 -5.94
C HIS A 67 -31.80 -11.39 -6.13
N ILE A 68 -31.03 -11.02 -5.10
CA ILE A 68 -29.58 -11.21 -5.09
C ILE A 68 -29.21 -12.70 -5.25
N ALA A 69 -28.17 -13.02 -6.02
CA ALA A 69 -27.74 -14.41 -6.16
C ALA A 69 -27.24 -14.95 -4.80
N SER A 70 -27.93 -15.94 -4.24
CA SER A 70 -27.64 -16.48 -2.91
C SER A 70 -28.00 -17.95 -2.75
N SER A 71 -27.44 -18.58 -1.71
CA SER A 71 -27.79 -19.91 -1.23
C SER A 71 -29.24 -19.99 -0.73
N ASN A 72 -29.72 -21.19 -0.44
CA ASN A 72 -31.07 -21.41 0.09
C ASN A 72 -31.14 -21.37 1.63
N ALA A 73 -30.12 -20.83 2.31
CA ALA A 73 -30.16 -20.50 3.73
C ALA A 73 -30.90 -19.16 3.92
N CYS A 74 -32.22 -19.19 3.76
CA CYS A 74 -33.08 -18.00 3.78
C CYS A 74 -32.94 -17.22 5.09
N GLU A 75 -32.80 -17.93 6.20
CA GLU A 75 -32.71 -17.43 7.56
C GLU A 75 -31.41 -16.66 7.84
N SER A 76 -30.40 -16.80 6.96
CA SER A 76 -29.18 -15.99 7.03
C SER A 76 -29.39 -14.54 6.62
N CYS A 77 -30.55 -14.20 6.02
CA CYS A 77 -30.87 -12.85 5.56
C CYS A 77 -32.29 -12.40 5.94
N HIS A 78 -33.27 -13.32 5.93
CA HIS A 78 -34.68 -13.01 6.11
C HIS A 78 -35.21 -13.54 7.44
N ASP A 79 -36.01 -12.72 8.12
CA ASP A 79 -36.91 -13.19 9.17
C ASP A 79 -38.25 -13.68 8.59
N ASN A 80 -39.04 -14.35 9.43
CA ASN A 80 -40.37 -14.84 9.07
C ASN A 80 -41.50 -13.82 9.31
N THR A 81 -41.18 -12.59 9.72
CA THR A 81 -42.17 -11.55 10.02
C THR A 81 -42.61 -10.81 8.77
N THR A 82 -41.65 -10.33 7.97
CA THR A 82 -41.94 -9.52 6.77
C THR A 82 -41.18 -9.96 5.54
N PHE A 83 -40.11 -10.75 5.70
CA PHE A 83 -39.25 -11.25 4.61
C PHE A 83 -38.59 -10.16 3.73
N LYS A 84 -38.85 -8.88 4.01
CA LYS A 84 -38.47 -7.75 3.14
C LYS A 84 -37.31 -6.92 3.70
N ASN A 85 -37.07 -6.97 5.01
CA ASN A 85 -36.04 -6.14 5.64
C ASN A 85 -34.74 -6.94 5.84
N VAL A 86 -33.83 -6.85 4.88
CA VAL A 86 -32.48 -7.43 5.00
C VAL A 86 -31.51 -6.29 5.32
N THR A 87 -31.12 -6.16 6.59
CA THR A 87 -30.18 -5.12 7.03
C THR A 87 -28.72 -5.58 7.02
N THR A 88 -28.47 -6.89 6.98
CA THR A 88 -27.15 -7.49 7.01
C THR A 88 -27.11 -8.72 6.11
N VAL A 89 -25.97 -8.96 5.48
CA VAL A 89 -25.76 -10.11 4.59
C VAL A 89 -24.55 -10.90 5.05
N ASP A 90 -24.72 -12.22 5.18
CA ASP A 90 -23.62 -13.16 5.33
C ASP A 90 -22.98 -13.42 3.95
N HIS A 91 -21.73 -12.99 3.79
CA HIS A 91 -20.99 -13.14 2.53
C HIS A 91 -20.68 -14.60 2.17
N LEU A 92 -20.84 -15.55 3.09
CA LEU A 92 -20.77 -16.98 2.79
C LEU A 92 -22.01 -17.49 2.03
N GLN A 93 -23.12 -16.75 2.09
CA GLN A 93 -24.38 -17.14 1.46
C GLN A 93 -24.62 -16.47 0.11
N VAL A 94 -23.86 -15.46 -0.27
CA VAL A 94 -24.00 -14.77 -1.56
C VAL A 94 -23.07 -15.35 -2.62
N MET A 95 -23.48 -15.21 -3.88
CA MET A 95 -22.74 -15.72 -5.04
C MET A 95 -22.50 -14.60 -6.04
N GLY A 96 -21.34 -14.66 -6.73
CA GLY A 96 -20.95 -13.69 -7.74
C GLY A 96 -19.63 -12.98 -7.41
N THR A 97 -19.27 -11.99 -8.22
CA THR A 97 -18.08 -11.16 -7.97
C THR A 97 -18.42 -10.01 -7.03
N CYS A 98 -17.42 -9.53 -6.28
CA CYS A 98 -17.58 -8.41 -5.35
C CYS A 98 -18.15 -7.18 -6.07
N SER A 99 -17.59 -6.83 -7.23
CA SER A 99 -17.99 -5.67 -8.03
C SER A 99 -19.38 -5.76 -8.65
N ALA A 100 -19.96 -6.97 -8.78
CA ALA A 100 -21.34 -7.11 -9.24
C ALA A 100 -22.36 -6.57 -8.22
N CYS A 101 -22.03 -6.61 -6.93
CA CYS A 101 -22.88 -6.11 -5.84
C CYS A 101 -22.38 -4.78 -5.25
N HIS A 102 -21.07 -4.65 -5.03
CA HIS A 102 -20.44 -3.43 -4.49
C HIS A 102 -20.19 -2.40 -5.60
N ASN A 103 -21.29 -1.93 -6.19
CA ASN A 103 -21.32 -1.04 -7.36
C ASN A 103 -21.99 0.31 -7.08
N ASN A 104 -22.19 0.66 -5.81
CA ASN A 104 -22.92 1.85 -5.34
C ASN A 104 -24.42 1.87 -5.67
N ILE A 105 -24.97 0.80 -6.24
CA ILE A 105 -26.41 0.63 -6.48
C ILE A 105 -26.98 -0.39 -5.49
N ILE A 106 -26.38 -1.59 -5.41
CA ILE A 106 -26.82 -2.66 -4.52
C ILE A 106 -26.16 -2.52 -3.15
N ALA A 107 -24.85 -2.33 -3.13
CA ALA A 107 -24.06 -2.09 -1.94
C ALA A 107 -22.97 -1.03 -2.19
N PRO A 108 -22.47 -0.35 -1.14
CA PRO A 108 -21.35 0.57 -1.27
C PRO A 108 -20.14 -0.10 -1.94
N GLY A 109 -19.59 0.58 -2.95
CA GLY A 109 -18.39 0.16 -3.67
C GLY A 109 -17.10 0.59 -2.97
N LYS A 110 -16.04 0.75 -3.77
CA LYS A 110 -14.77 1.35 -3.30
C LYS A 110 -15.02 2.78 -2.80
N PRO A 111 -14.63 3.11 -1.56
CA PRO A 111 -14.64 4.48 -1.07
C PRO A 111 -13.81 5.45 -1.91
N VAL A 112 -14.06 6.76 -1.79
CA VAL A 112 -13.33 7.80 -2.54
C VAL A 112 -11.84 7.86 -2.19
N ASP A 113 -11.48 7.47 -0.96
CA ASP A 113 -10.12 7.39 -0.43
C ASP A 113 -9.49 6.00 -0.63
N HIS A 114 -10.19 5.09 -1.29
CA HIS A 114 -9.65 3.80 -1.67
C HIS A 114 -8.49 3.97 -2.67
N ILE A 115 -7.45 3.15 -2.50
CA ILE A 115 -6.31 3.08 -3.42
C ILE A 115 -6.79 2.74 -4.85
N ASP A 116 -6.17 3.31 -5.89
CA ASP A 116 -6.48 2.90 -7.26
C ASP A 116 -5.97 1.47 -7.50
N SER A 117 -6.91 0.53 -7.63
CA SER A 117 -6.63 -0.91 -7.67
C SER A 117 -7.55 -1.65 -8.64
N SER A 118 -7.20 -2.91 -8.94
CA SER A 118 -8.03 -3.81 -9.74
C SER A 118 -9.41 -4.03 -9.11
N ASN A 119 -10.36 -4.58 -9.88
CA ASN A 119 -11.68 -4.96 -9.35
C ASN A 119 -11.70 -6.37 -8.73
N ASN A 120 -10.53 -6.99 -8.56
CA ASN A 120 -10.39 -8.28 -7.91
C ASN A 120 -10.13 -8.09 -6.41
N CYS A 121 -11.19 -7.81 -5.65
CA CYS A 121 -11.10 -7.40 -4.24
C CYS A 121 -10.40 -8.44 -3.35
N SER A 122 -10.45 -9.72 -3.70
CA SER A 122 -9.80 -10.81 -2.96
C SER A 122 -8.27 -10.80 -3.03
N GLU A 123 -7.68 -9.96 -3.88
CA GLU A 123 -6.24 -9.68 -3.86
C GLU A 123 -5.80 -8.99 -2.57
N CYS A 124 -6.70 -8.26 -1.91
CA CYS A 124 -6.39 -7.49 -0.70
C CYS A 124 -7.32 -7.81 0.48
N HIS A 125 -8.60 -8.06 0.26
CA HIS A 125 -9.62 -8.26 1.30
C HIS A 125 -10.03 -9.71 1.40
N THR A 126 -10.45 -10.15 2.59
CA THR A 126 -11.22 -11.40 2.74
C THR A 126 -12.68 -11.07 3.01
N SER A 127 -13.60 -11.96 2.62
CA SER A 127 -15.04 -11.76 2.80
C SER A 127 -15.48 -11.67 4.27
N THR A 128 -14.64 -12.15 5.19
CA THR A 128 -14.91 -12.16 6.64
C THR A 128 -14.10 -11.12 7.41
N SER A 129 -12.98 -10.63 6.86
CA SER A 129 -12.15 -9.57 7.42
C SER A 129 -11.80 -8.58 6.33
N TRP A 130 -12.56 -7.48 6.29
CA TRP A 130 -12.43 -6.47 5.24
C TRP A 130 -11.22 -5.53 5.43
N THR A 131 -10.33 -5.84 6.37
CA THR A 131 -9.01 -5.22 6.46
C THR A 131 -8.09 -5.78 5.38
N ALA A 132 -7.23 -4.94 4.79
CA ALA A 132 -6.28 -5.38 3.79
C ALA A 132 -5.31 -6.40 4.43
N ALA A 133 -5.43 -7.68 4.08
CA ALA A 133 -4.65 -8.76 4.66
C ALA A 133 -3.20 -8.76 4.15
N ARG A 134 -2.98 -8.21 2.94
CA ARG A 134 -1.67 -8.11 2.30
C ARG A 134 -1.68 -6.97 1.28
N PHE A 135 -0.64 -6.14 1.29
CA PHE A 135 -0.43 -5.10 0.28
C PHE A 135 0.74 -5.50 -0.63
N ASP A 136 0.45 -5.69 -1.91
CA ASP A 136 1.42 -6.04 -2.95
C ASP A 136 1.57 -4.85 -3.92
N HIS A 137 2.81 -4.47 -4.23
CA HIS A 137 3.12 -3.31 -5.07
C HIS A 137 3.13 -3.61 -6.58
N SER A 138 3.00 -4.87 -6.99
CA SER A 138 3.17 -5.31 -8.39
C SER A 138 2.16 -4.72 -9.38
N ASN A 139 0.96 -4.37 -8.91
CA ASN A 139 -0.13 -3.85 -9.75
C ASN A 139 -0.45 -2.37 -9.49
N ILE A 140 0.44 -1.65 -8.78
CA ILE A 140 0.23 -0.24 -8.46
C ILE A 140 0.51 0.61 -9.71
N LYS A 141 -0.44 1.48 -10.05
CA LYS A 141 -0.35 2.38 -11.22
C LYS A 141 0.12 3.81 -10.87
N GLY A 142 0.00 4.20 -9.60
CA GLY A 142 0.43 5.51 -9.11
C GLY A 142 1.93 5.59 -8.85
N SER A 143 2.47 6.81 -8.74
CA SER A 143 3.87 7.01 -8.34
C SER A 143 4.04 6.75 -6.84
N CYS A 144 5.27 6.45 -6.41
CA CYS A 144 5.56 6.14 -5.01
C CYS A 144 5.11 7.28 -4.07
N VAL A 145 5.35 8.52 -4.47
CA VAL A 145 5.07 9.71 -3.64
C VAL A 145 3.57 10.06 -3.55
N ASP A 146 2.73 9.51 -4.44
CA ASP A 146 1.27 9.73 -4.36
C ASP A 146 0.65 9.05 -3.13
N CYS A 147 1.29 7.97 -2.68
CA CYS A 147 0.92 7.20 -1.48
C CYS A 147 1.89 7.44 -0.32
N HIS A 148 3.19 7.39 -0.55
CA HIS A 148 4.23 7.58 0.48
C HIS A 148 4.53 9.07 0.71
N ASN A 149 3.50 9.81 1.11
CA ASN A 149 3.54 11.25 1.36
C ASN A 149 3.53 11.63 2.85
N GLY A 150 3.57 10.64 3.74
CA GLY A 150 3.48 10.85 5.20
C GLY A 150 2.06 10.99 5.74
N GLN A 151 1.04 11.02 4.87
CA GLN A 151 -0.37 11.00 5.26
C GLN A 151 -1.02 9.65 4.95
N LYS A 152 -0.96 9.19 3.69
CA LYS A 152 -1.56 7.91 3.25
C LYS A 152 -0.69 6.72 3.61
N ALA A 153 0.62 6.86 3.45
CA ALA A 153 1.63 5.90 3.85
C ALA A 153 2.90 6.62 4.30
N ILE A 154 3.76 5.90 5.01
CA ILE A 154 5.04 6.42 5.50
C ILE A 154 5.87 6.93 4.31
N GLY A 155 6.18 8.23 4.30
CA GLY A 155 7.05 8.83 3.29
C GLY A 155 8.53 8.62 3.56
N LYS A 156 9.38 9.49 3.01
CA LYS A 156 10.80 9.51 3.37
C LYS A 156 10.95 9.81 4.88
N PRO A 157 11.54 8.91 5.68
CA PRO A 157 11.68 9.12 7.11
C PRO A 157 12.69 10.22 7.43
N GLY A 158 12.65 10.73 8.66
CA GLY A 158 13.69 11.65 9.17
C GLY A 158 15.07 11.01 9.07
N GLY A 159 16.05 11.76 8.57
CA GLY A 159 17.41 11.26 8.30
C GLY A 159 17.58 10.57 6.95
N HIS A 160 16.52 10.47 6.13
CA HIS A 160 16.66 10.05 4.74
C HIS A 160 17.52 11.05 3.97
N ILE A 161 18.41 10.54 3.10
CA ILE A 161 19.25 11.37 2.23
C ILE A 161 18.40 12.27 1.34
N ALA A 162 18.86 13.50 1.10
CA ALA A 162 18.17 14.39 0.18
C ALA A 162 18.33 13.85 -1.26
N SER A 163 17.21 13.44 -1.87
CA SER A 163 17.19 12.78 -3.18
C SER A 163 15.92 13.12 -3.99
N SER A 164 15.89 12.71 -5.25
CA SER A 164 14.75 12.81 -6.17
C SER A 164 13.48 12.16 -5.60
N SER A 165 12.31 12.43 -6.19
CA SER A 165 11.06 11.74 -5.85
C SER A 165 10.94 10.35 -6.48
N ARG A 166 11.94 9.92 -7.24
CA ARG A 166 11.96 8.65 -7.98
C ARG A 166 12.60 7.58 -7.11
N CYS A 167 11.79 6.91 -6.31
CA CYS A 167 12.26 5.98 -5.28
C CYS A 167 12.98 4.77 -5.86
N GLU A 168 12.60 4.35 -7.07
CA GLU A 168 13.16 3.22 -7.80
C GLU A 168 14.61 3.43 -8.26
N ASP A 169 15.14 4.66 -8.17
CA ASP A 169 16.56 4.93 -8.38
C ASP A 169 17.42 4.31 -7.27
N CYS A 170 16.84 4.02 -6.09
CA CYS A 170 17.55 3.44 -4.95
C CYS A 170 16.88 2.18 -4.38
N HIS A 171 15.55 2.14 -4.35
CA HIS A 171 14.77 1.09 -3.69
C HIS A 171 14.11 0.16 -4.70
N ASN A 172 13.86 -1.08 -4.29
CA ASN A 172 12.92 -1.97 -4.97
C ASN A 172 11.76 -2.31 -4.02
N THR A 173 10.60 -2.63 -4.58
CA THR A 173 9.37 -2.92 -3.83
C THR A 173 9.39 -4.21 -3.01
N ARG A 174 10.44 -5.06 -3.15
CA ARG A 174 10.51 -6.36 -2.48
C ARG A 174 11.32 -6.33 -1.18
N SER A 175 12.53 -5.75 -1.21
CA SER A 175 13.40 -5.65 -0.04
C SER A 175 13.44 -4.25 0.55
N TRP A 176 13.04 -3.24 -0.22
CA TRP A 176 13.13 -1.81 0.13
C TRP A 176 14.52 -1.36 0.61
N ARG A 177 15.57 -2.13 0.31
CA ARG A 177 16.96 -1.81 0.63
C ARG A 177 17.60 -1.09 -0.55
N VAL A 178 18.50 -0.17 -0.22
CA VAL A 178 19.38 0.45 -1.21
C VAL A 178 20.35 -0.61 -1.72
N GLY A 179 20.42 -0.76 -3.05
CA GLY A 179 21.37 -1.63 -3.73
C GLY A 179 22.77 -1.01 -3.83
N ALA A 180 23.39 -1.12 -5.00
CA ALA A 180 24.60 -0.35 -5.29
C ALA A 180 24.26 1.15 -5.30
N PHE A 181 24.99 1.93 -4.53
CA PHE A 181 24.76 3.37 -4.42
C PHE A 181 25.33 4.10 -5.63
N ASP A 182 24.48 4.85 -6.32
CA ASP A 182 24.85 5.79 -7.39
C ASP A 182 24.55 7.23 -6.92
N HIS A 183 25.31 8.20 -7.44
CA HIS A 183 25.11 9.62 -7.19
C HIS A 183 23.98 10.22 -8.05
N ALA A 184 23.44 9.48 -9.01
CA ALA A 184 22.28 9.92 -9.79
C ALA A 184 21.08 10.23 -8.89
N GLY A 185 20.45 11.39 -9.12
CA GLY A 185 19.26 11.80 -8.37
C GLY A 185 19.52 12.26 -6.93
N ILE A 186 20.76 12.29 -6.45
CA ILE A 186 21.12 12.88 -5.16
C ILE A 186 21.01 14.40 -5.22
N LYS A 187 20.37 14.98 -4.20
CA LYS A 187 20.18 16.42 -4.07
C LYS A 187 21.00 16.90 -2.87
N GLY A 188 22.10 17.60 -3.12
CA GLY A 188 22.95 18.12 -2.05
C GLY A 188 24.36 18.39 -2.54
N THR A 189 25.18 18.97 -1.66
CA THR A 189 26.60 19.20 -1.95
C THR A 189 27.41 17.96 -1.57
N CYS A 190 28.55 17.74 -2.21
CA CYS A 190 29.46 16.66 -1.84
C CYS A 190 29.84 16.75 -0.36
N ALA A 191 30.16 17.96 0.12
CA ALA A 191 30.60 18.22 1.49
C ALA A 191 29.52 17.96 2.56
N SER A 192 28.23 18.08 2.22
CA SER A 192 27.15 17.75 3.17
C SER A 192 27.09 16.26 3.55
N CYS A 193 27.64 15.38 2.70
CA CYS A 193 27.70 13.94 2.97
C CYS A 193 29.13 13.47 3.26
N HIS A 194 30.10 13.90 2.45
CA HIS A 194 31.53 13.59 2.58
C HIS A 194 32.20 14.51 3.60
N ASN A 195 31.73 14.44 4.84
CA ASN A 195 32.21 15.22 5.98
C ASN A 195 33.05 14.41 6.97
N GLY A 196 33.35 13.15 6.67
CA GLY A 196 34.08 12.24 7.55
C GLY A 196 33.20 11.49 8.57
N THR A 197 31.90 11.79 8.63
CA THR A 197 30.93 11.06 9.47
C THR A 197 29.90 10.33 8.62
N GLY A 198 29.23 11.03 7.69
CA GLY A 198 28.22 10.43 6.81
C GLY A 198 28.83 9.61 5.67
N ALA A 199 29.94 10.09 5.13
CA ALA A 199 30.78 9.42 4.15
C ALA A 199 32.22 9.91 4.31
N THR A 200 33.17 9.19 3.71
CA THR A 200 34.59 9.56 3.71
C THR A 200 34.76 10.99 3.20
N GLY A 201 35.28 11.87 4.05
CA GLY A 201 35.58 13.25 3.67
C GLY A 201 36.93 13.38 2.96
N LYS A 202 37.45 14.61 2.92
CA LYS A 202 38.80 14.88 2.43
C LYS A 202 39.82 14.08 3.26
N PRO A 203 40.65 13.21 2.66
CA PRO A 203 41.63 12.43 3.39
C PRO A 203 42.74 13.31 3.97
N SER A 204 43.50 12.76 4.93
CA SER A 204 44.71 13.41 5.42
C SER A 204 45.70 13.65 4.26
N GLY A 205 46.24 14.87 4.17
CA GLY A 205 47.11 15.28 3.07
C GLY A 205 46.38 15.79 1.82
N HIS A 206 45.05 15.87 1.83
CA HIS A 206 44.30 16.57 0.78
C HIS A 206 44.67 18.07 0.75
N VAL A 207 44.73 18.66 -0.45
CA VAL A 207 44.99 20.10 -0.63
C VAL A 207 43.95 20.95 0.10
N THR A 208 44.37 22.03 0.75
CA THR A 208 43.44 22.91 1.45
C THR A 208 42.62 23.71 0.42
N THR A 209 41.31 23.54 0.43
CA THR A 209 40.37 24.20 -0.50
C THR A 209 38.97 24.27 0.09
N SER A 210 38.24 25.34 -0.22
CA SER A 210 36.80 25.51 0.03
C SER A 210 35.93 25.31 -1.22
N ALA A 211 36.53 25.04 -2.39
CA ALA A 211 35.81 24.80 -3.63
C ALA A 211 34.93 23.53 -3.54
N ALA A 212 33.87 23.50 -4.37
CA ALA A 212 33.03 22.33 -4.51
C ALA A 212 33.86 21.15 -5.06
N CYS A 213 33.58 19.93 -4.62
CA CYS A 213 34.43 18.79 -4.95
C CYS A 213 34.46 18.49 -6.45
N ASP A 214 33.35 18.74 -7.15
CA ASP A 214 33.19 18.60 -8.59
C ASP A 214 33.96 19.64 -9.41
N THR A 215 34.55 20.66 -8.77
CA THR A 215 35.53 21.56 -9.41
C THR A 215 36.80 20.81 -9.81
N CYS A 216 37.19 19.79 -9.03
CA CYS A 216 38.40 19.01 -9.27
C CYS A 216 38.09 17.55 -9.62
N HIS A 217 37.06 16.95 -9.02
CA HIS A 217 36.78 15.52 -9.09
C HIS A 217 35.59 15.16 -9.98
N THR A 218 35.67 14.02 -10.65
CA THR A 218 34.50 13.39 -11.28
C THR A 218 33.78 12.49 -10.28
N THR A 219 32.46 12.42 -10.38
CA THR A 219 31.66 11.45 -9.60
C THR A 219 31.94 10.01 -10.03
N SER A 220 32.28 9.79 -11.30
CA SER A 220 32.75 8.51 -11.82
C SER A 220 34.26 8.35 -11.57
N GLY A 221 34.64 7.44 -10.68
CA GLY A 221 36.05 7.07 -10.42
C GLY A 221 36.80 7.97 -9.44
N TRP A 222 36.24 9.11 -9.03
CA TRP A 222 36.80 10.05 -8.05
C TRP A 222 38.27 10.46 -8.33
N THR A 223 38.60 10.65 -9.60
CA THR A 223 39.93 11.13 -10.03
C THR A 223 39.93 12.64 -10.18
N VAL A 224 41.11 13.26 -10.07
CA VAL A 224 41.28 14.69 -10.36
C VAL A 224 41.23 14.89 -11.87
N SER A 225 40.20 15.57 -12.35
CA SER A 225 39.99 15.92 -13.77
C SER A 225 40.60 17.26 -14.15
N SER A 226 40.70 18.19 -13.20
CA SER A 226 41.26 19.53 -13.38
C SER A 226 41.88 20.03 -12.07
N PHE A 227 42.88 20.90 -12.17
CA PHE A 227 43.50 21.56 -11.02
C PHE A 227 43.77 23.03 -11.34
N ASP A 228 43.08 23.92 -10.62
CA ASP A 228 43.26 25.37 -10.71
C ASP A 228 43.83 25.90 -9.38
N HIS A 229 44.93 26.68 -9.47
CA HIS A 229 45.56 27.30 -8.32
C HIS A 229 44.66 28.32 -7.62
N SER A 230 43.68 28.92 -8.32
CA SER A 230 42.71 29.84 -7.72
C SER A 230 41.73 29.15 -6.76
N ALA A 231 41.57 27.83 -6.91
CA ALA A 231 40.67 27.01 -6.10
C ALA A 231 41.33 26.46 -4.82
N VAL A 232 42.62 26.72 -4.58
CA VAL A 232 43.35 26.21 -3.40
C VAL A 232 43.88 27.35 -2.53
N THR A 233 44.10 27.05 -1.25
CA THR A 233 44.65 27.99 -0.28
C THR A 233 45.96 27.46 0.29
N GLY A 234 46.98 28.30 0.39
CA GLY A 234 48.29 27.93 0.91
C GLY A 234 49.39 28.77 0.28
N THR A 235 50.61 28.68 0.82
CA THR A 235 51.78 29.32 0.20
C THR A 235 52.36 28.39 -0.86
N CYS A 236 52.97 28.94 -1.92
CA CYS A 236 53.58 28.14 -2.98
C CYS A 236 54.58 27.12 -2.41
N ALA A 237 55.41 27.55 -1.45
CA ALA A 237 56.41 26.70 -0.80
C ALA A 237 55.82 25.56 0.04
N SER A 238 54.59 25.71 0.55
CA SER A 238 53.93 24.66 1.35
C SER A 238 53.61 23.41 0.51
N CYS A 239 53.41 23.56 -0.80
CA CYS A 239 53.16 22.46 -1.73
C CYS A 239 54.36 22.19 -2.66
N HIS A 240 55.01 23.22 -3.20
CA HIS A 240 56.17 23.10 -4.08
C HIS A 240 57.47 22.96 -3.27
N ASN A 241 57.52 21.89 -2.48
CA ASN A 241 58.63 21.55 -1.57
C ASN A 241 59.51 20.40 -2.08
N GLY A 242 59.22 19.84 -3.26
CA GLY A 242 59.94 18.69 -3.83
C GLY A 242 59.39 17.33 -3.40
N THR A 243 58.41 17.29 -2.48
CA THR A 243 57.72 16.08 -2.04
C THR A 243 56.25 16.07 -2.50
N THR A 244 55.49 17.12 -2.21
CA THR A 244 54.06 17.22 -2.57
C THR A 244 53.88 17.64 -4.03
N ALA A 245 54.66 18.63 -4.47
CA ALA A 245 54.76 19.08 -5.85
C ALA A 245 56.21 19.44 -6.18
N LYS A 246 56.49 19.65 -7.47
CA LYS A 246 57.83 20.04 -7.94
C LYS A 246 58.28 21.32 -7.24
N GLY A 247 59.38 21.25 -6.49
CA GLY A 247 59.96 22.40 -5.80
C GLY A 247 60.88 23.24 -6.68
N LYS A 248 61.70 24.08 -6.04
CA LYS A 248 62.73 24.89 -6.71
C LYS A 248 63.69 23.97 -7.50
N PRO A 249 63.90 24.19 -8.80
CA PRO A 249 64.80 23.38 -9.61
C PRO A 249 66.28 23.60 -9.21
N SER A 250 67.15 22.67 -9.60
CA SER A 250 68.60 22.85 -9.47
C SER A 250 69.04 24.12 -10.21
N GLY A 251 69.86 24.96 -9.57
CA GLY A 251 70.29 26.25 -10.12
C GLY A 251 69.34 27.42 -9.84
N HIS A 252 68.25 27.22 -9.09
CA HIS A 252 67.41 28.33 -8.62
C HIS A 252 68.18 29.24 -7.65
N VAL A 253 67.97 30.55 -7.76
CA VAL A 253 68.59 31.55 -6.87
C VAL A 253 68.26 31.30 -5.39
N THR A 254 69.24 31.43 -4.51
CA THR A 254 69.01 31.32 -3.07
C THR A 254 68.23 32.54 -2.58
N THR A 255 66.96 32.35 -2.20
CA THR A 255 66.09 33.41 -1.71
C THR A 255 65.07 32.87 -0.70
N SER A 256 64.75 33.69 0.30
CA SER A 256 63.67 33.50 1.28
C SER A 256 62.38 34.25 0.90
N ALA A 257 62.38 35.04 -0.18
CA ALA A 257 61.20 35.74 -0.65
C ALA A 257 60.08 34.75 -1.04
N ALA A 258 58.84 35.21 -0.92
CA ALA A 258 57.67 34.45 -1.36
C ALA A 258 57.71 34.25 -2.88
N CYS A 259 57.22 33.09 -3.35
CA CYS A 259 57.36 32.73 -4.76
C CYS A 259 56.60 33.68 -5.70
N ASP A 260 55.49 34.26 -5.23
CA ASP A 260 54.65 35.23 -5.92
C ASP A 260 55.30 36.61 -6.09
N THR A 261 56.44 36.86 -5.43
CA THR A 261 57.28 38.04 -5.71
C THR A 261 57.92 37.96 -7.10
N CYS A 262 58.24 36.75 -7.58
CA CYS A 262 58.95 36.56 -8.85
C CYS A 262 58.15 35.75 -9.88
N HIS A 263 57.12 35.02 -9.48
CA HIS A 263 56.34 34.11 -10.33
C HIS A 263 54.85 34.41 -10.25
N THR A 264 54.11 34.03 -11.29
CA THR A 264 52.64 33.99 -11.25
C THR A 264 52.15 32.56 -11.44
N SER A 265 50.98 32.23 -10.91
CA SER A 265 50.37 30.91 -11.11
C SER A 265 49.98 30.64 -12.57
N ALA A 266 49.78 31.69 -13.38
CA ALA A 266 49.45 31.59 -14.80
C ALA A 266 50.70 31.39 -15.69
N SER A 267 51.81 32.03 -15.36
CA SER A 267 53.10 31.82 -16.02
C SER A 267 54.22 31.75 -14.98
N TRP A 268 54.83 30.57 -14.85
CA TRP A 268 55.95 30.34 -13.94
C TRP A 268 57.29 30.92 -14.43
N SER A 269 57.25 31.78 -15.46
CA SER A 269 58.35 32.63 -15.86
C SER A 269 58.58 33.75 -14.84
N VAL A 270 59.82 34.24 -14.75
CA VAL A 270 60.17 35.34 -13.85
C VAL A 270 59.48 36.61 -14.34
N SER A 271 58.56 37.16 -13.54
CA SER A 271 57.80 38.38 -13.86
C SER A 271 58.60 39.66 -13.57
N SER A 272 59.50 39.62 -12.58
CA SER A 272 60.51 40.65 -12.32
C SER A 272 61.65 40.10 -11.47
N PHE A 273 62.89 40.50 -11.77
CA PHE A 273 64.07 40.22 -10.96
C PHE A 273 64.80 41.55 -10.74
N ASP A 274 64.79 42.05 -9.51
CA ASP A 274 65.57 43.21 -9.09
C ASP A 274 66.64 42.74 -8.09
N HIS A 275 67.87 43.22 -8.27
CA HIS A 275 69.08 42.70 -7.64
C HIS A 275 69.45 43.42 -6.34
#